data_AF-A0A1Y2CAA0-F1
#
_entry.id   AF-A0A1Y2CAA0-F1
#
_cell.length_a   1.000
_cell.length_b   1.000
_cell.length_c   1.000
_cell.angle_alpha   90.00
_cell.angle_beta   90.00
_cell.angle_gamma   90.00
#
_symmetry.space_group_name_H-M   'P 1'
#
loop_
_entity.id
_entity.type
_entity.pdbx_description
1 polymer ?
#
loop_
_entity_poly.entity_id
_entity_poly.type
_entity_poly.pdbx_seq_one_letter_code
_entity_poly.pdbx_strand_id
1 'polypeptide(L)'
;MDLLLMLNSSTPAYRPCVSAFLKFACYSSYPSCENGAVKDVPCASICQDVVTQCTTLFTSFGKASIIPNCKGNVQGLQVPYSTSKTCLGYVDSQNTTIVQPPPPPPTPVTCQSILIKDPRFNASDLTGYVPIHGQTCTGGCCLPCPRIYQFYDNRAINGLNIAYQTLAVLSAFGAGFTFLSYVLFAKRRQHPGCMMMYFSLGGFICHSFQAISIGSNGYRTGCVDSITEADQSNSALCGIQGFVLMASALYLLFWNTAFMFNLHLQLIWRKDIFSGNYFFVHTLSILFALVPTISTAATNGFATNGFTCLTDPHHAIGYLIIPMGVVGLPGVAITVYTVVALIVKLLSAPGQHDTGSTMSTANAPSGKSNFGKSGVGSAPGKSQPPVPESTEPYQSGKSRTPSETAAVKMKARMKKHQQKVIDLLTKSWRSLVLCIAVVIIFLPFWTENMITAFYFQDLEQTTPWVLQWFSCIANGGTQQECYKNAEGHIPSFGDSIISLAHVTIGSFIFLVFGVSMIDDWKELLGLKK
;
A
#
# COMPACT_ATOMS: atom_id res chain seq x y z
N MET A 1 34.49 0.43 24.21
CA MET A 1 35.69 0.85 23.44
C MET A 1 35.44 0.72 21.94
N ASP A 2 34.71 -0.31 21.55
CA ASP A 2 34.62 -0.85 20.19
C ASP A 2 34.02 0.13 19.18
N LEU A 3 33.01 0.92 19.58
CA LEU A 3 32.46 2.00 18.77
C LEU A 3 33.54 3.03 18.36
N LEU A 4 34.47 3.38 19.27
CA LEU A 4 35.54 4.34 18.96
C LEU A 4 36.61 3.73 18.05
N LEU A 5 36.92 2.44 18.22
CA LEU A 5 37.86 1.73 17.35
C LEU A 5 37.30 1.58 15.93
N MET A 6 36.01 1.24 15.81
CA MET A 6 35.23 1.27 14.58
C MET A 6 35.33 2.65 13.92
N LEU A 7 34.90 3.71 14.60
CA LEU A 7 34.91 5.09 14.07
C LEU A 7 36.31 5.60 13.66
N ASN A 8 37.38 5.21 14.37
CA ASN A 8 38.76 5.59 14.04
C ASN A 8 39.21 5.01 12.68
N SER A 9 38.81 3.76 12.44
CA SER A 9 39.21 2.97 11.27
C SER A 9 38.31 3.23 10.06
N SER A 10 37.01 3.44 10.28
CA SER A 10 36.03 3.56 9.20
C SER A 10 35.87 4.97 8.64
N THR A 11 36.12 6.03 9.40
CA THR A 11 35.78 7.39 8.96
C THR A 11 36.77 8.46 9.44
N PRO A 12 37.64 9.00 8.55
CA PRO A 12 38.59 10.05 8.91
C PRO A 12 37.97 11.28 9.56
N ALA A 13 36.72 11.63 9.21
CA ALA A 13 35.98 12.76 9.78
C ALA A 13 35.70 12.60 11.30
N TYR A 14 35.69 11.39 11.84
CA TYR A 14 35.47 11.15 13.27
C TYR A 14 36.77 11.04 14.08
N ARG A 15 37.94 11.07 13.43
CA ARG A 15 39.24 11.03 14.12
C ARG A 15 39.45 12.17 15.13
N PRO A 16 38.98 13.43 14.92
CA PRO A 16 39.06 14.46 15.95
C PRO A 16 38.31 14.06 17.23
N CYS A 17 37.06 13.62 17.10
CA CYS A 17 36.29 13.08 18.23
C CYS A 17 36.99 11.88 18.87
N VAL A 18 37.38 10.87 18.09
CA VAL A 18 38.00 9.65 18.65
C VAL A 18 39.32 9.99 19.35
N SER A 19 40.14 10.88 18.80
CA SER A 19 41.39 11.34 19.41
C SER A 19 41.14 12.11 20.71
N ALA A 20 40.20 13.06 20.71
CA ALA A 20 39.79 13.79 21.91
C ALA A 20 39.27 12.83 22.99
N PHE A 21 38.37 11.92 22.62
CA PHE A 21 37.77 10.95 23.54
C PHE A 21 38.82 9.98 24.10
N LEU A 22 39.73 9.46 23.27
CA LEU A 22 40.81 8.58 23.73
C LEU A 22 41.78 9.30 24.67
N LYS A 23 42.16 10.56 24.38
CA LYS A 23 42.99 11.38 25.30
C LYS A 23 42.29 11.56 26.65
N PHE A 24 41.02 11.99 26.61
CA PHE A 24 40.18 12.16 27.80
C PHE A 24 40.05 10.87 28.62
N ALA A 25 39.71 9.75 27.97
CA ALA A 25 39.53 8.46 28.62
C ALA A 25 40.83 7.98 29.25
N CYS A 26 41.97 8.18 28.58
CA CYS A 26 43.28 7.80 29.09
C CYS A 26 43.64 8.62 30.34
N TYR A 27 43.58 9.96 30.28
CA TYR A 27 43.88 10.80 31.46
C TYR A 27 42.89 10.62 32.61
N SER A 28 41.62 10.30 32.33
CA SER A 28 40.61 10.08 33.37
C SER A 28 40.78 8.72 34.06
N SER A 29 41.20 7.68 33.31
CA SER A 29 41.44 6.34 33.85
C SER A 29 42.79 6.19 34.53
N TYR A 30 43.78 6.98 34.10
CA TYR A 30 45.17 6.95 34.60
C TYR A 30 45.61 8.35 35.07
N PRO A 31 45.06 8.86 36.19
CA PRO A 31 45.51 10.11 36.79
C PRO A 31 46.94 9.98 37.34
N SER A 32 47.63 11.11 37.47
CA SER A 32 48.96 11.17 38.09
C SER A 32 48.79 11.01 39.61
N CYS A 33 49.58 10.13 40.23
CA CYS A 33 49.53 9.87 41.67
C CYS A 33 50.91 10.04 42.31
N GLU A 34 50.94 10.67 43.48
CA GLU A 34 52.15 10.88 44.28
C GLU A 34 51.83 10.60 45.75
N ASN A 35 52.68 9.83 46.43
CA ASN A 35 52.49 9.41 47.83
C ASN A 35 51.13 8.77 48.14
N GLY A 36 50.53 8.06 47.16
CA GLY A 36 49.23 7.40 47.29
C GLY A 36 48.01 8.31 47.14
N ALA A 37 48.21 9.61 46.89
CA ALA A 37 47.15 10.56 46.57
C ALA A 37 47.16 10.92 45.07
N VAL A 38 46.00 11.31 44.53
CA VAL A 38 45.91 11.85 43.16
C VAL A 38 46.53 13.25 43.15
N LYS A 39 47.57 13.44 42.34
CA LYS A 39 48.32 14.68 42.17
C LYS A 39 47.76 15.54 41.04
N ASP A 40 47.69 14.98 39.84
CA ASP A 40 47.21 15.69 38.64
C ASP A 40 46.10 14.89 37.95
N VAL A 41 45.07 15.63 37.53
CA VAL A 41 43.84 15.15 36.89
C VAL A 41 43.72 15.74 35.48
N PRO A 42 42.82 15.23 34.60
CA PRO A 42 42.60 15.82 33.29
C PRO A 42 42.26 17.31 33.35
N CYS A 43 42.76 18.06 32.38
CA CYS A 43 42.36 19.45 32.20
C CYS A 43 40.88 19.55 31.82
N ALA A 44 40.19 20.58 32.32
CA ALA A 44 38.83 20.91 31.90
C ALA A 44 38.74 21.14 30.37
N SER A 45 39.79 21.68 29.74
CA SER A 45 39.90 21.84 28.29
C SER A 45 39.83 20.52 27.51
N ILE A 46 40.47 19.45 27.99
CA ILE A 46 40.43 18.14 27.34
C ILE A 46 39.01 17.55 27.40
N CYS A 47 38.31 17.73 28.52
CA CYS A 47 36.91 17.35 28.63
C CYS A 47 36.03 18.15 27.65
N GLN A 48 36.22 19.47 27.58
CA GLN A 48 35.45 20.34 26.66
C GLN A 48 35.74 20.05 25.18
N ASP A 49 36.95 19.62 24.83
CA ASP A 49 37.28 19.14 23.48
C ASP A 49 36.47 17.87 23.15
N VAL A 50 36.33 16.91 24.06
CA VAL A 50 35.40 15.78 23.87
C VAL A 50 33.96 16.25 23.66
N VAL A 51 33.44 17.12 24.52
CA VAL A 51 32.07 17.64 24.36
C VAL A 51 31.91 18.29 22.99
N THR A 52 32.87 19.13 22.58
CA THR A 52 32.80 19.86 21.31
C THR A 52 32.88 18.93 20.09
N GLN A 53 33.85 18.02 20.05
CA GLN A 53 34.10 17.14 18.90
C GLN A 53 33.11 15.97 18.83
N CYS A 54 32.66 15.45 19.96
CA CYS A 54 31.92 14.19 20.04
C CYS A 54 30.42 14.32 20.27
N THR A 55 29.88 15.48 20.67
CA THR A 55 28.45 15.57 21.05
C THR A 55 27.52 15.10 19.92
N THR A 56 27.68 15.60 18.70
CA THR A 56 26.84 15.20 17.56
C THR A 56 26.91 13.69 17.31
N LEU A 57 28.12 13.11 17.37
CA LEU A 57 28.37 11.71 17.06
C LEU A 57 27.83 10.76 18.14
N PHE A 58 28.11 11.04 19.41
CA PHE A 58 27.59 10.22 20.50
C PHE A 58 26.09 10.40 20.67
N THR A 59 25.51 11.56 20.31
CA THR A 59 24.07 11.76 20.29
C THR A 59 23.41 10.97 19.16
N SER A 60 23.96 10.98 17.94
CA SER A 60 23.40 10.20 16.81
C SER A 60 23.42 8.68 17.05
N PHE A 61 24.41 8.17 17.79
CA PHE A 61 24.45 6.76 18.21
C PHE A 61 23.64 6.45 19.50
N GLY A 62 22.87 7.40 20.04
CA GLY A 62 22.11 7.20 21.28
C GLY A 62 22.98 6.94 22.53
N LYS A 63 24.24 7.41 22.50
CA LYS A 63 25.27 7.26 23.55
C LYS A 63 25.66 8.59 24.19
N ALA A 64 24.80 9.60 24.14
CA ALA A 64 25.07 10.92 24.73
C ALA A 64 25.45 10.86 26.22
N SER A 65 24.97 9.86 26.97
CA SER A 65 25.35 9.63 28.37
C SER A 65 26.81 9.22 28.60
N ILE A 66 27.56 8.88 27.55
CA ILE A 66 29.00 8.60 27.60
C ILE A 66 29.82 9.90 27.47
N ILE A 67 29.21 11.01 27.04
CA ILE A 67 29.87 12.32 26.97
C ILE A 67 30.09 12.83 28.41
N PRO A 68 31.31 13.23 28.79
CA PRO A 68 31.61 13.62 30.17
C PRO A 68 31.01 14.98 30.54
N ASN A 69 30.52 15.10 31.78
CA ASN A 69 30.10 16.38 32.33
C ASN A 69 31.30 17.18 32.86
N CYS A 70 31.83 18.09 32.04
CA CYS A 70 33.01 18.90 32.36
C CYS A 70 32.81 19.95 33.46
N LYS A 71 31.60 20.10 34.01
CA LYS A 71 31.32 20.90 35.21
C LYS A 71 31.30 20.07 36.50
N GLY A 72 31.33 18.74 36.38
CA GLY A 72 31.33 17.81 37.50
C GLY A 72 32.72 17.27 37.85
N ASN A 73 32.72 16.15 38.57
CA ASN A 73 33.94 15.41 38.89
C ASN A 73 34.39 14.52 37.71
N VAL A 74 35.69 14.21 37.68
CA VAL A 74 36.27 13.24 36.74
C VAL A 74 35.63 11.87 36.97
N GLN A 75 35.24 11.19 35.88
CA GLN A 75 34.49 9.93 36.00
C GLN A 75 35.30 8.87 36.78
N GLY A 76 34.73 8.37 37.88
CA GLY A 76 35.39 7.41 38.78
C GLY A 76 36.21 8.02 39.93
N LEU A 77 36.38 9.35 39.96
CA LEU A 77 37.11 10.07 41.01
C LEU A 77 36.21 11.12 41.68
N GLN A 78 36.43 11.43 42.96
CA GLN A 78 35.67 12.48 43.67
C GLN A 78 36.34 13.86 43.59
N VAL A 79 36.98 14.17 42.46
CA VAL A 79 37.71 15.43 42.23
C VAL A 79 37.25 16.11 40.93
N PRO A 80 37.13 17.44 40.89
CA PRO A 80 36.75 18.18 39.69
C PRO A 80 37.86 18.18 38.64
N TYR A 81 37.50 18.46 37.38
CA TYR A 81 38.47 18.74 36.33
C TYR A 81 39.34 19.96 36.69
N SER A 82 40.64 19.87 36.45
CA SER A 82 41.57 20.94 36.84
C SER A 82 41.73 22.01 35.76
N THR A 83 41.98 23.24 36.20
CA THR A 83 42.35 24.39 35.36
C THR A 83 43.81 24.84 35.62
N SER A 84 44.55 24.12 36.48
CA SER A 84 45.97 24.35 36.76
C SER A 84 46.83 24.13 35.51
N LYS A 85 47.96 24.84 35.40
CA LYS A 85 48.96 24.53 34.36
C LYS A 85 49.62 23.14 34.49
N THR A 86 49.41 22.45 35.61
CA THR A 86 49.91 21.08 35.86
C THR A 86 48.95 19.98 35.43
N CYS A 87 47.72 20.31 35.00
CA CYS A 87 46.73 19.30 34.66
C CYS A 87 47.14 18.43 33.45
N LEU A 88 46.67 17.18 33.44
CA LEU A 88 46.99 16.22 32.38
C LEU A 88 46.36 16.67 31.06
N GLY A 89 47.22 16.86 30.06
CA GLY A 89 46.84 17.40 28.75
C GLY A 89 46.82 18.93 28.67
N TYR A 90 47.47 19.65 29.60
CA TYR A 90 47.63 21.10 29.48
C TYR A 90 48.48 21.44 28.25
N VAL A 91 47.98 22.36 27.43
CA VAL A 91 48.70 22.90 26.26
C VAL A 91 48.84 24.40 26.48
N ASP A 92 50.07 24.87 26.67
CA ASP A 92 50.32 26.29 26.94
C ASP A 92 50.10 27.10 25.66
N SER A 93 49.07 27.95 25.67
CA SER A 93 48.49 28.58 24.48
C SER A 93 49.46 29.47 23.70
N GLN A 94 50.59 29.84 24.29
CA GLN A 94 51.61 30.71 23.71
C GLN A 94 52.72 29.97 22.95
N ASN A 95 52.85 28.64 23.11
CA ASN A 95 53.96 27.90 22.50
C ASN A 95 53.53 26.63 21.75
N THR A 96 52.27 26.60 21.29
CA THR A 96 51.81 25.63 20.30
C THR A 96 52.48 25.92 18.95
N THR A 97 53.69 25.38 18.74
CA THR A 97 54.04 24.89 17.42
C THR A 97 52.89 24.00 16.99
N ILE A 98 52.15 24.42 15.98
CA ILE A 98 51.07 23.64 15.42
C ILE A 98 51.75 22.39 14.87
N VAL A 99 51.73 21.30 15.65
CA VAL A 99 51.95 19.96 15.13
C VAL A 99 50.77 19.73 14.22
N GLN A 100 50.90 20.18 12.97
CA GLN A 100 49.95 19.88 11.93
C GLN A 100 49.78 18.36 12.00
N PRO A 101 48.54 17.85 12.20
CA PRO A 101 48.31 16.42 12.14
C PRO A 101 48.93 15.96 10.82
N PRO A 102 49.83 14.95 10.84
CA PRO A 102 50.68 14.62 9.70
C PRO A 102 49.78 14.53 8.46
N PRO A 103 50.09 15.28 7.39
CA PRO A 103 49.14 15.53 6.31
C PRO A 103 48.57 14.19 5.88
N PRO A 104 47.25 13.96 6.01
CA PRO A 104 46.69 12.63 5.89
C PRO A 104 47.11 12.11 4.52
N PRO A 105 47.80 10.95 4.44
CA PRO A 105 48.24 10.44 3.17
C PRO A 105 47.00 10.36 2.26
N PRO A 106 47.08 10.79 0.99
CA PRO A 106 45.93 10.84 0.08
C PRO A 106 45.58 9.43 -0.41
N THR A 107 45.36 8.51 0.53
CA THR A 107 44.71 7.23 0.28
C THR A 107 43.28 7.55 -0.17
N PRO A 108 42.87 7.12 -1.38
CA PRO A 108 41.50 7.34 -1.84
C PRO A 108 40.52 6.76 -0.82
N VAL A 109 39.45 7.51 -0.51
CA VAL A 109 38.42 7.08 0.43
C VAL A 109 37.74 5.82 -0.11
N THR A 110 38.11 4.67 0.43
CA THR A 110 37.46 3.39 0.16
C THR A 110 36.27 3.22 1.10
N CYS A 111 35.07 3.20 0.53
CA CYS A 111 33.86 2.94 1.29
C CYS A 111 33.68 1.45 1.55
N GLN A 112 33.11 1.10 2.71
CA GLN A 112 32.91 -0.29 3.12
C GLN A 112 31.51 -0.79 2.71
N SER A 113 31.41 -2.09 2.43
CA SER A 113 30.15 -2.75 2.06
C SER A 113 29.44 -2.05 0.88
N ILE A 114 28.13 -1.82 0.97
CA ILE A 114 27.28 -1.17 -0.03
C ILE A 114 27.46 0.35 -0.12
N LEU A 115 28.21 0.96 0.80
CA LEU A 115 28.39 2.41 0.81
C LEU A 115 29.20 2.83 -0.42
N ILE A 116 28.72 3.86 -1.12
CA ILE A 116 29.39 4.45 -2.27
C ILE A 116 29.99 5.80 -1.90
N LYS A 117 31.07 6.17 -2.59
CA LYS A 117 31.78 7.42 -2.32
C LYS A 117 30.91 8.63 -2.68
N ASP A 118 30.83 9.59 -1.76
CA ASP A 118 30.27 10.91 -2.07
C ASP A 118 31.17 11.64 -3.07
N PRO A 119 30.68 12.00 -4.28
CA PRO A 119 31.46 12.74 -5.27
C PRO A 119 31.79 14.18 -4.85
N ARG A 120 31.08 14.75 -3.86
CA ARG A 120 31.26 16.12 -3.36
C ARG A 120 32.13 16.20 -2.11
N PHE A 121 32.39 15.08 -1.43
CA PHE A 121 33.18 15.07 -0.20
C PHE A 121 34.66 15.35 -0.44
N ASN A 122 35.15 16.46 0.12
CA ASN A 122 36.55 16.84 0.13
C ASN A 122 37.17 16.60 1.51
N ALA A 123 38.03 15.59 1.63
CA ALA A 123 38.71 15.28 2.89
C ALA A 123 39.65 16.39 3.40
N SER A 124 40.06 17.31 2.51
CA SER A 124 40.92 18.46 2.85
C SER A 124 40.15 19.68 3.35
N ASP A 125 38.82 19.74 3.13
CA ASP A 125 37.96 20.82 3.59
C ASP A 125 36.67 20.24 4.18
N LEU A 126 36.70 20.02 5.50
CA LEU A 126 35.54 19.59 6.27
C LEU A 126 34.57 20.75 6.59
N THR A 127 34.95 22.00 6.31
CA THR A 127 34.13 23.18 6.65
C THR A 127 33.06 23.48 5.60
N GLY A 128 33.31 23.12 4.34
CA GLY A 128 32.34 23.21 3.25
C GLY A 128 31.29 22.09 3.20
N TYR A 129 31.36 21.08 4.08
CA TYR A 129 30.45 19.94 4.04
C TYR A 129 29.08 20.26 4.66
N VAL A 130 28.11 20.59 3.82
CA VAL A 130 26.70 20.77 4.21
C VAL A 130 25.92 19.51 3.85
N PRO A 131 25.20 18.87 4.81
CA PRO A 131 24.36 17.71 4.49
C PRO A 131 23.21 18.12 3.56
N ILE A 132 23.08 17.41 2.44
CA ILE A 132 22.04 17.67 1.43
C ILE A 132 20.80 16.83 1.77
N HIS A 133 19.61 17.44 1.64
CA HIS A 133 18.35 16.74 1.84
C HIS A 133 18.23 15.51 0.90
N GLY A 134 17.69 14.41 1.41
CA GLY A 134 17.58 13.15 0.67
C GLY A 134 18.86 12.30 0.63
N GLN A 135 20.00 12.75 1.17
CA GLN A 135 21.21 11.93 1.31
C GLN A 135 21.31 11.28 2.71
N THR A 136 21.93 10.10 2.79
CA THR A 136 22.33 9.48 4.06
C THR A 136 23.81 9.10 3.98
N CYS A 137 24.65 9.97 4.53
CA CYS A 137 26.11 9.91 4.43
C CYS A 137 26.78 9.83 5.81
N THR A 138 28.00 9.31 5.83
CA THR A 138 28.83 9.12 7.03
C THR A 138 30.28 9.38 6.64
N GLY A 139 30.70 10.63 6.80
CA GLY A 139 31.91 11.15 6.14
C GLY A 139 31.76 11.11 4.61
N GLY A 140 32.81 10.68 3.90
CA GLY A 140 32.82 10.63 2.43
C GLY A 140 32.15 9.42 1.78
N CYS A 141 31.29 8.72 2.52
CA CYS A 141 30.61 7.50 2.07
C CYS A 141 29.12 7.60 2.39
N CYS A 142 28.26 7.21 1.44
CA CYS A 142 26.81 7.32 1.54
C CYS A 142 26.11 6.02 1.13
N LEU A 143 24.87 5.86 1.59
CA LEU A 143 24.00 4.81 1.08
C LEU A 143 23.60 5.12 -0.38
N PRO A 144 23.56 4.10 -1.26
CA PRO A 144 23.10 4.29 -2.63
C PRO A 144 21.58 4.44 -2.67
N CYS A 145 21.11 5.28 -3.60
CA CYS A 145 19.69 5.50 -3.87
C CYS A 145 19.12 4.38 -4.78
N PRO A 146 17.90 3.87 -4.51
CA PRO A 146 16.99 4.24 -3.42
C PRO A 146 17.36 3.63 -2.07
N ARG A 147 17.12 4.35 -0.96
CA ARG A 147 17.49 3.93 0.39
C ARG A 147 16.69 2.71 0.85
N ILE A 148 15.40 2.67 0.53
CA ILE A 148 14.51 1.57 0.94
C ILE A 148 15.00 0.20 0.45
N TYR A 149 15.63 0.13 -0.74
CA TYR A 149 16.17 -1.12 -1.26
C TYR A 149 17.30 -1.70 -0.41
N GLN A 150 18.03 -0.85 0.32
CA GLN A 150 19.18 -1.27 1.13
C GLN A 150 18.74 -2.07 2.37
N PHE A 151 17.48 -1.93 2.79
CA PHE A 151 16.90 -2.71 3.88
C PHE A 151 16.41 -4.10 3.47
N TYR A 152 16.33 -4.41 2.18
CA TYR A 152 15.87 -5.71 1.66
C TYR A 152 17.04 -6.55 1.09
N ASP A 153 16.83 -7.86 0.92
CA ASP A 153 17.71 -8.70 0.11
C ASP A 153 17.71 -8.22 -1.36
N ASN A 154 18.91 -8.06 -1.92
CA ASN A 154 19.12 -7.51 -3.27
C ASN A 154 18.46 -8.36 -4.38
N ARG A 155 18.38 -9.69 -4.23
CA ARG A 155 17.70 -10.54 -5.22
C ARG A 155 16.19 -10.42 -5.10
N ALA A 156 15.67 -10.39 -3.87
CA ALA A 156 14.25 -10.22 -3.60
C ALA A 156 13.72 -8.88 -4.15
N ILE A 157 14.37 -7.76 -3.80
CA ILE A 157 13.91 -6.42 -4.16
C ILE A 157 13.98 -6.14 -5.68
N ASN A 158 15.03 -6.63 -6.36
CA ASN A 158 15.11 -6.55 -7.82
C ASN A 158 14.01 -7.37 -8.50
N GLY A 159 13.73 -8.59 -7.99
CA GLY A 159 12.62 -9.41 -8.46
C GLY A 159 11.26 -8.70 -8.30
N LEU A 160 11.02 -8.09 -7.13
CA LEU A 160 9.82 -7.31 -6.85
C LEU A 160 9.67 -6.11 -7.79
N ASN A 161 10.75 -5.34 -8.01
CA ASN A 161 10.74 -4.22 -8.94
C ASN A 161 10.44 -4.67 -10.39
N ILE A 162 11.07 -5.74 -10.88
CA ILE A 162 10.83 -6.25 -12.24
C ILE A 162 9.38 -6.68 -12.41
N ALA A 163 8.83 -7.40 -11.42
CA ALA A 163 7.43 -7.79 -11.38
C ALA A 163 6.50 -6.56 -11.37
N TYR A 164 6.75 -5.58 -10.50
CA TYR A 164 6.01 -4.32 -10.42
C TYR A 164 5.96 -3.59 -11.76
N GLN A 165 7.12 -3.34 -12.38
CA GLN A 165 7.20 -2.60 -13.63
C GLN A 165 6.51 -3.35 -14.77
N THR A 166 6.63 -4.68 -14.82
CA THR A 166 5.99 -5.51 -15.86
C THR A 166 4.47 -5.55 -15.70
N LEU A 167 3.97 -5.73 -14.47
CA LEU A 167 2.54 -5.70 -14.19
C LEU A 167 1.94 -4.30 -14.44
N ALA A 168 2.68 -3.23 -14.15
CA ALA A 168 2.25 -1.86 -14.42
C ALA A 168 2.07 -1.63 -15.93
N VAL A 169 3.01 -2.06 -16.76
CA VAL A 169 2.91 -1.98 -18.22
C VAL A 169 1.71 -2.78 -18.75
N LEU A 170 1.53 -4.02 -18.30
CA LEU A 170 0.41 -4.86 -18.72
C LEU A 170 -0.95 -4.25 -18.33
N SER A 171 -1.05 -3.72 -17.12
CA SER A 171 -2.28 -3.05 -16.65
C SER A 171 -2.53 -1.70 -17.28
N ALA A 172 -1.49 -0.91 -17.59
CA ALA A 172 -1.62 0.30 -18.38
C ALA A 172 -2.16 -0.03 -19.77
N PHE A 173 -1.61 -1.04 -20.45
CA PHE A 173 -2.11 -1.50 -21.74
C PHE A 173 -3.56 -1.99 -21.66
N GLY A 174 -3.89 -2.85 -20.67
CA GLY A 174 -5.24 -3.39 -20.50
C GLY A 174 -6.31 -2.34 -20.20
N ALA A 175 -6.00 -1.41 -19.29
CA ALA A 175 -6.88 -0.29 -18.96
C ALA A 175 -6.99 0.69 -20.15
N GLY A 176 -5.88 1.00 -20.82
CA GLY A 176 -5.85 1.87 -22.00
C GLY A 176 -6.65 1.33 -23.18
N PHE A 177 -6.50 0.04 -23.50
CA PHE A 177 -7.32 -0.65 -24.51
C PHE A 177 -8.82 -0.57 -24.15
N THR A 178 -9.17 -0.84 -22.89
CA THR A 178 -10.56 -0.84 -22.45
C THR A 178 -11.17 0.57 -22.49
N PHE A 179 -10.42 1.58 -22.03
CA PHE A 179 -10.80 2.99 -22.14
C PHE A 179 -11.01 3.41 -23.60
N LEU A 180 -10.04 3.15 -24.48
CA LEU A 180 -10.11 3.51 -25.90
C LEU A 180 -11.30 2.82 -26.60
N SER A 181 -11.58 1.56 -26.24
CA SER A 181 -12.75 0.83 -26.73
C SER A 181 -14.07 1.52 -26.36
N TYR A 182 -14.21 2.02 -25.13
CA TYR A 182 -15.39 2.81 -24.73
C TYR A 182 -15.46 4.17 -25.44
N VAL A 183 -14.32 4.81 -25.74
CA VAL A 183 -14.29 6.08 -26.48
C VAL A 183 -14.76 5.89 -27.92
N LEU A 184 -14.25 4.86 -28.62
CA LEU A 184 -14.56 4.59 -30.02
C LEU A 184 -15.96 3.99 -30.21
N PHE A 185 -16.34 2.99 -29.42
CA PHE A 185 -17.61 2.27 -29.60
C PHE A 185 -18.74 2.92 -28.81
N ALA A 186 -19.37 3.94 -29.37
CA ALA A 186 -20.44 4.71 -28.73
C ALA A 186 -21.56 3.85 -28.10
N LYS A 187 -21.90 2.71 -28.71
CA LYS A 187 -22.89 1.74 -28.19
C LYS A 187 -22.51 1.17 -26.80
N ARG A 188 -21.22 1.06 -26.49
CA ARG A 188 -20.69 0.57 -25.20
C ARG A 188 -20.80 1.63 -24.09
N ARG A 189 -21.03 2.91 -24.40
CA ARG A 189 -21.15 4.01 -23.42
C ARG A 189 -22.50 4.09 -22.70
N GLN A 190 -23.47 3.23 -23.02
CA GLN A 190 -24.73 3.17 -22.27
C GLN A 190 -24.48 2.75 -20.81
N HIS A 191 -25.19 3.33 -19.84
CA HIS A 191 -25.04 2.98 -18.42
C HIS A 191 -25.24 1.46 -18.20
N PRO A 192 -24.36 0.77 -17.43
CA PRO A 192 -23.27 1.29 -16.60
C PRO A 192 -21.91 1.47 -17.30
N GLY A 193 -21.80 1.22 -18.60
CA GLY A 193 -20.55 1.27 -19.37
C GLY A 193 -19.77 2.59 -19.29
N CYS A 194 -20.46 3.75 -19.18
CA CYS A 194 -19.79 5.02 -18.90
C CYS A 194 -18.97 5.00 -17.61
N MET A 195 -19.48 4.42 -16.50
CA MET A 195 -18.71 4.33 -15.25
C MET A 195 -17.43 3.51 -15.43
N MET A 196 -17.51 2.46 -16.26
CA MET A 196 -16.37 1.60 -16.60
C MET A 196 -15.34 2.30 -17.49
N MET A 197 -15.76 3.22 -18.37
CA MET A 197 -14.86 4.09 -19.13
C MET A 197 -14.03 4.97 -18.19
N TYR A 198 -14.64 5.61 -17.19
CA TYR A 198 -13.92 6.47 -16.23
C TYR A 198 -13.02 5.66 -15.29
N PHE A 199 -13.48 4.51 -14.82
CA PHE A 199 -12.64 3.56 -14.08
C PHE A 199 -11.42 3.12 -14.89
N SER A 200 -11.60 2.80 -16.18
CA SER A 200 -10.50 2.44 -17.09
C SER A 200 -9.55 3.61 -17.36
N LEU A 201 -10.06 4.85 -17.46
CA LEU A 201 -9.24 6.06 -17.62
C LEU A 201 -8.33 6.28 -16.40
N GLY A 202 -8.88 6.16 -15.18
CA GLY A 202 -8.09 6.25 -13.95
C GLY A 202 -6.99 5.20 -13.90
N GLY A 203 -7.30 3.95 -14.26
CA GLY A 203 -6.36 2.85 -14.28
C GLY A 203 -5.26 3.05 -15.33
N PHE A 204 -5.63 3.52 -16.52
CA PHE A 204 -4.67 3.83 -17.58
C PHE A 204 -3.66 4.90 -17.15
N ILE A 205 -4.13 6.02 -16.60
CA ILE A 205 -3.24 7.11 -16.14
C ILE A 205 -2.36 6.63 -14.98
N CYS A 206 -2.94 5.99 -13.97
CA CYS A 206 -2.24 5.49 -12.78
C CYS A 206 -1.09 4.55 -13.18
N HIS A 207 -1.39 3.46 -13.88
CA HIS A 207 -0.38 2.48 -14.25
C HIS A 207 0.63 2.99 -15.29
N SER A 208 0.23 3.91 -16.17
CA SER A 208 1.20 4.55 -17.09
C SER A 208 2.25 5.36 -16.33
N PHE A 209 1.87 6.04 -15.25
CA PHE A 209 2.81 6.77 -14.40
C PHE A 209 3.64 5.86 -13.48
N GLN A 210 3.13 4.70 -13.08
CA GLN A 210 3.93 3.65 -12.42
C GLN A 210 5.02 3.08 -13.35
N ALA A 211 4.71 2.95 -14.64
CA ALA A 211 5.59 2.38 -15.66
C ALA A 211 6.69 3.33 -16.19
N ILE A 212 6.73 4.61 -15.77
CA ILE A 212 7.78 5.57 -16.20
C ILE A 212 9.19 5.09 -15.80
N SER A 213 9.29 4.38 -14.67
CA SER A 213 10.54 3.85 -14.11
C SER A 213 11.03 2.55 -14.78
N ILE A 214 10.37 2.07 -15.84
CA ILE A 214 10.71 0.82 -16.54
C ILE A 214 12.20 0.77 -16.93
N GLY A 215 12.84 -0.38 -16.69
CA GLY A 215 14.25 -0.61 -16.99
C GLY A 215 15.27 0.13 -16.11
N SER A 216 14.82 0.93 -15.13
CA SER A 216 15.72 1.74 -14.28
C SER A 216 15.79 1.31 -12.81
N ASN A 217 15.10 0.25 -12.42
CA ASN A 217 14.96 -0.18 -11.02
C ASN A 217 14.46 0.92 -10.07
N GLY A 218 13.60 1.83 -10.54
CA GLY A 218 13.11 2.98 -9.77
C GLY A 218 14.02 4.21 -9.81
N TYR A 219 15.31 4.04 -10.15
CA TYR A 219 16.32 5.09 -10.15
C TYR A 219 15.95 6.33 -10.98
N ARG A 220 15.31 6.13 -12.15
CA ARG A 220 15.01 7.21 -13.11
C ARG A 220 14.08 8.29 -12.56
N THR A 221 13.21 7.95 -11.60
CA THR A 221 12.28 8.91 -10.98
C THR A 221 12.56 9.11 -9.50
N GLY A 222 13.04 8.07 -8.81
CA GLY A 222 13.29 8.06 -7.38
C GLY A 222 14.65 8.58 -6.93
N CYS A 223 15.58 8.89 -7.85
CA CYS A 223 16.93 9.37 -7.54
C CYS A 223 17.31 10.58 -8.40
N VAL A 224 17.99 11.57 -7.79
CA VAL A 224 18.59 12.71 -8.51
C VAL A 224 20.01 12.34 -8.99
N ASP A 225 20.77 11.71 -8.11
CA ASP A 225 22.08 11.13 -8.39
C ASP A 225 22.23 9.81 -7.60
N SER A 226 23.43 9.21 -7.60
CA SER A 226 23.63 7.87 -7.02
C SER A 226 23.38 7.80 -5.51
N ILE A 227 23.38 8.93 -4.80
CA ILE A 227 23.26 9.00 -3.33
C ILE A 227 22.06 9.85 -2.86
N THR A 228 21.48 10.66 -3.74
CA THR A 228 20.44 11.64 -3.40
C THR A 228 19.07 11.14 -3.83
N GLU A 229 18.21 10.85 -2.85
CA GLU A 229 16.82 10.50 -3.09
C GLU A 229 16.01 11.68 -3.66
N ALA A 230 15.13 11.37 -4.61
CA ALA A 230 14.29 12.36 -5.24
C ALA A 230 13.09 12.73 -4.34
N ASP A 231 12.83 14.03 -4.24
CA ASP A 231 11.68 14.64 -3.60
C ASP A 231 11.10 15.76 -4.48
N GLN A 232 9.96 16.32 -4.08
CA GLN A 232 9.30 17.39 -4.82
C GLN A 232 10.17 18.66 -4.97
N SER A 233 11.03 18.94 -4.00
CA SER A 233 11.87 20.15 -3.96
C SER A 233 13.10 20.05 -4.85
N ASN A 234 13.65 18.83 -5.00
CA ASN A 234 14.89 18.58 -5.75
C ASN A 234 14.66 17.95 -7.14
N SER A 235 13.47 17.39 -7.41
CA SER A 235 13.16 16.68 -8.66
C SER A 235 11.73 16.94 -9.14
N ALA A 236 11.61 17.78 -10.18
CA ALA A 236 10.34 18.06 -10.83
C ALA A 236 9.67 16.79 -11.40
N LEU A 237 10.45 15.81 -11.87
CA LEU A 237 9.91 14.53 -12.36
C LEU A 237 9.29 13.71 -11.22
N CYS A 238 9.90 13.73 -10.04
CA CYS A 238 9.38 13.08 -8.85
C CYS A 238 8.06 13.74 -8.38
N GLY A 239 8.04 15.07 -8.29
CA GLY A 239 6.83 15.83 -7.95
C GLY A 239 5.68 15.60 -8.93
N ILE A 240 5.94 15.61 -10.25
CA ILE A 240 4.94 15.33 -11.28
C ILE A 240 4.45 13.88 -11.20
N GLN A 241 5.35 12.90 -11.00
CA GLN A 241 4.95 11.50 -10.85
C GLN A 241 4.07 11.29 -9.62
N GLY A 242 4.48 11.81 -8.46
CA GLY A 242 3.72 11.72 -7.21
C GLY A 242 2.33 12.35 -7.32
N PHE A 243 2.25 13.57 -7.88
CA PHE A 243 0.99 14.27 -8.10
C PHE A 243 0.03 13.47 -8.99
N VAL A 244 0.47 13.04 -10.18
CA VAL A 244 -0.41 12.35 -11.12
C VAL A 244 -0.77 10.95 -10.62
N LEU A 245 0.16 10.23 -9.99
CA LEU A 245 -0.07 8.90 -9.45
C LEU A 245 -1.08 8.95 -8.30
N MET A 246 -0.93 9.89 -7.37
CA MET A 246 -1.87 10.07 -6.25
C MET A 246 -3.27 10.49 -6.74
N ALA A 247 -3.37 11.50 -7.61
CA ALA A 247 -4.66 11.94 -8.14
C ALA A 247 -5.38 10.83 -8.92
N SER A 248 -4.66 10.10 -9.78
CA SER A 248 -5.25 9.02 -10.57
C SER A 248 -5.62 7.79 -9.73
N ALA A 249 -4.87 7.48 -8.67
CA ALA A 249 -5.21 6.43 -7.72
C ALA A 249 -6.49 6.74 -6.91
N LEU A 250 -6.61 7.97 -6.37
CA LEU A 250 -7.83 8.41 -5.67
C LEU A 250 -9.04 8.48 -6.61
N TYR A 251 -8.86 8.96 -7.84
CA TYR A 251 -9.89 8.96 -8.87
C TYR A 251 -10.35 7.54 -9.24
N LEU A 252 -9.40 6.62 -9.47
CA LEU A 252 -9.65 5.20 -9.74
C LEU A 252 -10.47 4.55 -8.61
N LEU A 253 -10.07 4.78 -7.36
CA LEU A 253 -10.75 4.26 -6.18
C LEU A 253 -12.18 4.80 -6.02
N PHE A 254 -12.37 6.10 -6.30
CA PHE A 254 -13.70 6.71 -6.31
C PHE A 254 -14.62 6.05 -7.35
N TRP A 255 -14.16 5.91 -8.60
CA TRP A 255 -14.98 5.30 -9.66
C TRP A 255 -15.26 3.83 -9.43
N ASN A 256 -14.31 3.08 -8.86
CA ASN A 256 -14.55 1.72 -8.38
C ASN A 256 -15.66 1.67 -7.32
N THR A 257 -15.59 2.54 -6.30
CA THR A 257 -16.56 2.58 -5.21
C THR A 257 -17.94 2.99 -5.70
N ALA A 258 -18.02 3.99 -6.59
CA ALA A 258 -19.27 4.41 -7.24
C ALA A 258 -19.87 3.27 -8.07
N PHE A 259 -19.05 2.47 -8.76
CA PHE A 259 -19.49 1.29 -9.50
C PHE A 259 -20.00 0.17 -8.56
N MET A 260 -19.30 -0.12 -7.46
CA MET A 260 -19.76 -1.05 -6.42
C MET A 260 -21.12 -0.63 -5.84
N PHE A 261 -21.29 0.66 -5.53
CA PHE A 261 -22.56 1.18 -5.02
C PHE A 261 -23.67 1.12 -6.08
N ASN A 262 -23.37 1.45 -7.34
CA ASN A 262 -24.33 1.30 -8.44
C ASN A 262 -24.78 -0.16 -8.62
N LEU A 263 -23.85 -1.12 -8.56
CA LEU A 263 -24.16 -2.55 -8.65
C LEU A 263 -25.08 -2.99 -7.49
N HIS A 264 -24.81 -2.52 -6.27
CA HIS A 264 -25.67 -2.75 -5.11
C HIS A 264 -27.09 -2.22 -5.32
N LEU A 265 -27.21 -0.94 -5.73
CA LEU A 265 -28.49 -0.28 -6.00
C LEU A 265 -29.31 -1.02 -7.06
N GLN A 266 -28.67 -1.48 -8.14
CA GLN A 266 -29.34 -2.23 -9.21
C GLN A 266 -29.79 -3.63 -8.76
N LEU A 267 -28.90 -4.41 -8.13
CA LEU A 267 -29.18 -5.81 -7.79
C LEU A 267 -30.09 -5.97 -6.56
N ILE A 268 -29.89 -5.16 -5.52
CA ILE A 268 -30.58 -5.32 -4.24
C ILE A 268 -31.80 -4.40 -4.14
N TRP A 269 -31.68 -3.13 -4.54
CA TRP A 269 -32.77 -2.13 -4.43
C TRP A 269 -33.53 -1.86 -5.73
N ARG A 270 -33.03 -2.33 -6.88
CA ARG A 270 -33.55 -2.06 -8.24
C ARG A 270 -33.73 -0.57 -8.53
N LYS A 271 -32.80 0.25 -8.06
CA LYS A 271 -32.73 1.69 -8.35
C LYS A 271 -31.55 1.99 -9.25
N ASP A 272 -31.75 2.92 -10.18
CA ASP A 272 -30.70 3.55 -10.96
C ASP A 272 -30.70 5.04 -10.60
N ILE A 273 -29.77 5.42 -9.72
CA ILE A 273 -29.62 6.80 -9.23
C ILE A 273 -28.55 7.54 -10.06
N PHE A 274 -27.64 6.79 -10.70
CA PHE A 274 -26.45 7.33 -11.33
C PHE A 274 -26.69 7.79 -12.77
N SER A 275 -27.60 7.15 -13.53
CA SER A 275 -27.78 7.47 -14.96
C SER A 275 -28.18 8.92 -15.25
N GLY A 276 -28.95 9.57 -14.36
CA GLY A 276 -29.34 10.98 -14.50
C GLY A 276 -28.34 12.00 -13.92
N ASN A 277 -27.37 11.57 -13.11
CA ASN A 277 -26.61 12.47 -12.22
C ASN A 277 -25.09 12.49 -12.46
N TYR A 278 -24.62 12.01 -13.63
CA TYR A 278 -23.19 11.91 -13.94
C TYR A 278 -22.38 13.19 -13.67
N PHE A 279 -22.91 14.37 -14.00
CA PHE A 279 -22.22 15.65 -13.76
C PHE A 279 -21.79 15.81 -12.29
N PHE A 280 -22.72 15.58 -11.35
CA PHE A 280 -22.45 15.66 -9.92
C PHE A 280 -21.39 14.63 -9.48
N VAL A 281 -21.48 13.41 -9.99
CA VAL A 281 -20.55 12.30 -9.71
C VAL A 281 -19.15 12.63 -10.24
N HIS A 282 -19.05 13.27 -11.41
CA HIS A 282 -17.79 13.77 -11.96
C HIS A 282 -17.16 14.84 -11.09
N THR A 283 -17.91 15.89 -10.73
CA THR A 283 -17.43 16.97 -9.86
C THR A 283 -16.93 16.39 -8.53
N LEU A 284 -17.69 15.48 -7.91
CA LEU A 284 -17.29 14.83 -6.67
C LEU A 284 -16.02 13.97 -6.85
N SER A 285 -15.90 13.21 -7.93
CA SER A 285 -14.70 12.39 -8.22
C SER A 285 -13.43 13.22 -8.39
N ILE A 286 -13.55 14.39 -9.04
CA ILE A 286 -12.43 15.30 -9.30
C ILE A 286 -12.03 16.02 -8.01
N LEU A 287 -12.99 16.52 -7.23
CA LEU A 287 -12.71 17.14 -5.93
C LEU A 287 -12.06 16.15 -4.95
N PHE A 288 -12.59 14.92 -4.85
CA PHE A 288 -12.03 13.89 -4.00
C PHE A 288 -10.59 13.50 -4.38
N ALA A 289 -10.29 13.44 -5.68
CA ALA A 289 -8.94 13.12 -6.16
C ALA A 289 -7.96 14.29 -6.02
N LEU A 290 -8.37 15.51 -6.38
CA LEU A 290 -7.47 16.66 -6.45
C LEU A 290 -7.24 17.36 -5.11
N VAL A 291 -8.23 17.44 -4.21
CA VAL A 291 -8.06 18.18 -2.95
C VAL A 291 -6.93 17.60 -2.07
N PRO A 292 -6.84 16.29 -1.80
CA PRO A 292 -5.74 15.74 -1.02
C PRO A 292 -4.40 15.81 -1.77
N THR A 293 -4.42 15.60 -3.09
CA THR A 293 -3.21 15.68 -3.94
C THR A 293 -2.62 17.08 -3.98
N ILE A 294 -3.44 18.12 -4.18
CA ILE A 294 -3.01 19.52 -4.16
C ILE A 294 -2.52 19.91 -2.76
N SER A 295 -3.16 19.39 -1.70
CA SER A 295 -2.73 19.64 -0.32
C SER A 295 -1.34 19.07 -0.05
N THR A 296 -1.09 17.82 -0.48
CA THR A 296 0.25 17.18 -0.44
C THR A 296 1.28 17.97 -1.25
N ALA A 297 0.91 18.40 -2.46
CA ALA A 297 1.79 19.21 -3.30
C ALA A 297 2.14 20.55 -2.65
N ALA A 298 1.19 21.20 -1.99
CA ALA A 298 1.39 22.48 -1.33
C ALA A 298 2.33 22.40 -0.11
N THR A 299 2.48 21.23 0.52
CA THR A 299 3.40 20.99 1.65
C THR A 299 4.73 20.36 1.22
N ASN A 300 4.99 20.22 -0.09
CA ASN A 300 6.12 19.46 -0.66
C ASN A 300 6.14 17.97 -0.27
N GLY A 301 4.98 17.38 0.03
CA GLY A 301 4.84 16.04 0.58
C GLY A 301 4.99 14.88 -0.42
N PHE A 302 5.73 15.05 -1.52
CA PHE A 302 6.05 13.96 -2.45
C PHE A 302 7.53 13.58 -2.40
N ALA A 303 7.81 12.30 -2.23
CA ALA A 303 9.14 11.71 -2.20
C ALA A 303 9.17 10.32 -2.86
N THR A 304 10.36 9.82 -3.15
CA THR A 304 10.56 8.43 -3.59
C THR A 304 10.12 7.43 -2.52
N ASN A 305 9.42 6.37 -2.94
CA ASN A 305 9.17 5.17 -2.15
C ASN A 305 10.03 3.97 -2.60
N GLY A 306 11.09 4.22 -3.37
CA GLY A 306 11.95 3.21 -3.99
C GLY A 306 11.59 2.91 -5.44
N PHE A 307 10.32 2.64 -5.73
CA PHE A 307 9.87 2.22 -7.06
C PHE A 307 9.33 3.40 -7.89
N THR A 308 8.68 4.34 -7.20
CA THR A 308 7.97 5.51 -7.75
C THR A 308 8.03 6.66 -6.76
N CYS A 309 7.80 7.89 -7.21
CA CYS A 309 7.45 8.97 -6.30
C CYS A 309 5.97 8.93 -5.93
N LEU A 310 5.68 9.10 -4.65
CA LEU A 310 4.35 9.12 -4.04
C LEU A 310 4.40 10.03 -2.80
N THR A 311 3.32 10.09 -2.02
CA THR A 311 3.29 10.81 -0.75
C THR A 311 4.35 10.26 0.23
N ASP A 312 5.12 11.12 0.88
CA ASP A 312 6.10 10.70 1.90
C ASP A 312 5.42 10.17 3.18
N PRO A 313 6.13 9.42 4.06
CA PRO A 313 5.53 8.79 5.23
C PRO A 313 4.78 9.74 6.19
N HIS A 314 5.26 10.97 6.40
CA HIS A 314 4.62 11.92 7.32
C HIS A 314 3.30 12.46 6.73
N HIS A 315 3.22 12.62 5.41
CA HIS A 315 2.00 13.08 4.73
C HIS A 315 1.06 11.93 4.34
N ALA A 316 1.56 10.69 4.22
CA ALA A 316 0.83 9.56 3.64
C ALA A 316 -0.45 9.23 4.40
N ILE A 317 -0.42 9.17 5.73
CA ILE A 317 -1.60 8.82 6.55
C ILE A 317 -2.72 9.83 6.32
N GLY A 318 -2.42 11.13 6.47
CA GLY A 318 -3.40 12.21 6.39
C GLY A 318 -3.98 12.42 4.99
N TYR A 319 -3.14 12.43 3.95
CA TYR A 319 -3.56 12.84 2.61
C TYR A 319 -3.82 11.68 1.62
N LEU A 320 -3.28 10.48 1.87
CA LEU A 320 -3.49 9.32 0.99
C LEU A 320 -4.32 8.22 1.67
N ILE A 321 -3.84 7.68 2.80
CA ILE A 321 -4.41 6.44 3.38
C ILE A 321 -5.78 6.66 4.02
N ILE A 322 -5.99 7.78 4.73
CA ILE A 322 -7.30 8.12 5.31
C ILE A 322 -8.34 8.37 4.20
N PRO A 323 -8.11 9.24 3.19
CA PRO A 323 -9.04 9.39 2.07
C PRO A 323 -9.35 8.07 1.35
N MET A 324 -8.34 7.21 1.14
CA MET A 324 -8.56 5.88 0.59
C MET A 324 -9.48 5.02 1.47
N GLY A 325 -9.27 5.01 2.79
CA GLY A 325 -10.12 4.25 3.72
C GLY A 325 -11.56 4.74 3.74
N VAL A 326 -11.76 6.07 3.77
CA VAL A 326 -13.08 6.73 3.83
C VAL A 326 -13.97 6.38 2.64
N VAL A 327 -13.41 6.20 1.44
CA VAL A 327 -14.19 5.84 0.24
C VAL A 327 -14.15 4.33 -0.02
N GLY A 328 -12.99 3.68 0.08
CA GLY A 328 -12.82 2.27 -0.24
C GLY A 328 -13.50 1.30 0.73
N LEU A 329 -13.42 1.54 2.05
CA LEU A 329 -13.99 0.61 3.04
C LEU A 329 -15.53 0.52 2.95
N PRO A 330 -16.30 1.62 2.77
CA PRO A 330 -17.72 1.52 2.45
C PRO A 330 -18.00 0.71 1.17
N GLY A 331 -17.22 0.92 0.10
CA GLY A 331 -17.33 0.13 -1.14
C GLY A 331 -17.14 -1.37 -0.92
N VAL A 332 -16.16 -1.75 -0.10
CA VAL A 332 -15.93 -3.12 0.35
C VAL A 332 -17.13 -3.66 1.12
N ALA A 333 -17.58 -2.96 2.16
CA ALA A 333 -18.70 -3.38 3.01
C ALA A 333 -19.99 -3.58 2.21
N ILE A 334 -20.29 -2.66 1.28
CA ILE A 334 -21.43 -2.73 0.37
C ILE A 334 -21.30 -3.92 -0.61
N THR A 335 -20.10 -4.20 -1.11
CA THR A 335 -19.85 -5.36 -1.99
C THR A 335 -20.06 -6.68 -1.24
N VAL A 336 -19.49 -6.81 -0.03
CA VAL A 336 -19.69 -7.99 0.84
C VAL A 336 -21.17 -8.19 1.15
N TYR A 337 -21.88 -7.12 1.56
CA TYR A 337 -23.32 -7.19 1.82
C TYR A 337 -24.12 -7.59 0.56
N THR A 338 -23.74 -7.10 -0.62
CA THR A 338 -24.36 -7.49 -1.90
C THR A 338 -24.19 -8.98 -2.17
N VAL A 339 -22.98 -9.51 -2.03
CA VAL A 339 -22.67 -10.93 -2.24
C VAL A 339 -23.44 -11.80 -1.25
N VAL A 340 -23.40 -11.47 0.05
CA VAL A 340 -24.14 -12.22 1.09
C VAL A 340 -25.64 -12.17 0.85
N ALA A 341 -26.22 -11.01 0.51
CA ALA A 341 -27.65 -10.88 0.22
C ALA A 341 -28.08 -11.66 -1.04
N LEU A 342 -27.20 -11.81 -2.04
CA LEU A 342 -27.45 -12.66 -3.20
C LEU A 342 -27.39 -14.15 -2.83
N ILE A 343 -26.38 -14.57 -2.06
CA ILE A 343 -26.25 -15.96 -1.57
C ILE A 343 -27.47 -16.34 -0.71
N VAL A 344 -27.89 -15.50 0.23
CA VAL A 344 -29.08 -15.76 1.06
C VAL A 344 -30.34 -15.88 0.20
N LYS A 345 -30.51 -15.04 -0.83
CA LYS A 345 -31.65 -15.13 -1.78
C LYS A 345 -31.62 -16.40 -2.63
N LEU A 346 -30.43 -16.92 -2.96
CA LEU A 346 -30.27 -18.19 -3.68
C LEU A 346 -30.56 -19.40 -2.77
N LEU A 347 -30.02 -19.41 -1.55
CA LEU A 347 -30.20 -20.51 -0.58
C LEU A 347 -31.62 -20.58 0.00
N SER A 348 -32.32 -19.44 0.11
CA SER A 348 -33.71 -19.38 0.58
C SER A 348 -34.73 -19.90 -0.45
N ALA A 349 -34.29 -20.31 -1.64
CA ALA A 349 -35.13 -21.07 -2.57
C ALA A 349 -35.14 -22.54 -2.11
N PRO A 350 -36.29 -23.09 -1.65
CA PRO A 350 -36.34 -24.45 -1.10
C PRO A 350 -35.87 -25.46 -2.16
N GLY A 351 -34.78 -26.15 -1.85
CA GLY A 351 -34.13 -27.10 -2.73
C GLY A 351 -35.08 -28.23 -3.15
N GLN A 352 -35.08 -28.54 -4.44
CA GLN A 352 -35.77 -29.70 -4.99
C GLN A 352 -34.98 -30.97 -4.64
N HIS A 353 -35.05 -31.40 -3.37
CA HIS A 353 -34.64 -32.74 -2.99
C HIS A 353 -35.73 -33.71 -3.43
N ASP A 354 -35.62 -34.18 -4.68
CA ASP A 354 -36.43 -35.29 -5.19
C ASP A 354 -35.97 -36.60 -4.51
N THR A 355 -36.43 -36.85 -3.29
CA THR A 355 -36.46 -38.20 -2.73
C THR A 355 -37.58 -38.97 -3.42
N GLY A 356 -37.21 -39.94 -4.26
CA GLY A 356 -38.12 -40.76 -5.04
C GLY A 356 -38.95 -41.76 -4.22
N SER A 357 -39.75 -42.55 -4.95
CA SER A 357 -40.86 -43.44 -4.55
C SER A 357 -42.23 -42.79 -4.84
N THR A 358 -43.12 -43.38 -5.65
CA THR A 358 -43.38 -44.83 -5.81
C THR A 358 -43.81 -45.16 -7.24
N MET A 359 -43.25 -46.22 -7.84
CA MET A 359 -43.83 -46.86 -9.04
C MET A 359 -45.12 -47.60 -8.65
N SER A 360 -46.22 -47.41 -9.39
CA SER A 360 -47.36 -48.33 -9.34
C SER A 360 -48.12 -48.36 -10.66
N THR A 361 -47.84 -49.41 -11.42
CA THR A 361 -48.68 -49.97 -12.49
C THR A 361 -49.94 -50.61 -11.90
N ALA A 362 -51.10 -50.46 -12.57
CA ALA A 362 -52.13 -51.52 -12.74
C ALA A 362 -53.39 -51.01 -13.48
N ASN A 363 -54.07 -51.92 -14.19
CA ASN A 363 -55.34 -51.69 -14.88
C ASN A 363 -56.56 -52.04 -14.00
N ALA A 364 -57.71 -51.38 -14.26
CA ALA A 364 -59.13 -51.85 -14.34
C ALA A 364 -59.70 -53.00 -13.43
N PRO A 365 -61.04 -53.22 -13.31
CA PRO A 365 -62.23 -52.40 -13.62
C PRO A 365 -63.30 -52.30 -12.48
N SER A 366 -64.33 -51.46 -12.68
CA SER A 366 -65.75 -51.58 -12.24
C SER A 366 -66.16 -52.02 -10.81
N GLY A 367 -67.01 -51.21 -10.16
CA GLY A 367 -67.85 -51.65 -9.02
C GLY A 367 -68.96 -50.64 -8.66
N LYS A 368 -70.23 -51.08 -8.63
CA LYS A 368 -71.40 -50.28 -8.22
C LYS A 368 -71.67 -50.42 -6.71
N SER A 369 -72.22 -49.39 -6.06
CA SER A 369 -73.29 -49.55 -5.04
C SER A 369 -73.93 -48.20 -4.64
N ASN A 370 -75.21 -48.26 -4.26
CA ASN A 370 -76.03 -47.13 -3.79
C ASN A 370 -76.06 -47.05 -2.25
N PHE A 371 -76.33 -45.85 -1.71
CA PHE A 371 -77.03 -45.46 -0.47
C PHE A 371 -76.46 -44.10 0.01
N GLY A 372 -77.18 -43.11 0.54
CA GLY A 372 -78.62 -42.90 0.73
C GLY A 372 -78.88 -41.81 1.80
N LYS A 373 -79.97 -41.02 1.70
CA LYS A 373 -80.45 -39.98 2.66
C LYS A 373 -79.53 -38.75 2.85
N SER A 374 -79.95 -37.59 3.39
CA SER A 374 -81.23 -36.83 3.42
C SER A 374 -80.93 -35.47 4.05
N GLY A 375 -81.48 -34.35 3.55
CA GLY A 375 -81.28 -33.02 4.17
C GLY A 375 -82.11 -31.93 3.51
N VAL A 376 -82.91 -31.19 4.30
CA VAL A 376 -83.93 -30.22 3.86
C VAL A 376 -83.46 -28.78 4.14
N GLY A 377 -83.79 -27.81 3.29
CA GLY A 377 -83.59 -26.37 3.58
C GLY A 377 -83.97 -25.41 2.43
N SER A 378 -84.60 -24.27 2.74
CA SER A 378 -85.33 -23.40 1.78
C SER A 378 -85.05 -21.90 2.03
N ALA A 379 -85.42 -20.90 1.20
CA ALA A 379 -86.31 -20.93 0.03
C ALA A 379 -85.79 -20.20 -1.25
N PRO A 380 -86.15 -18.94 -1.62
CA PRO A 380 -86.71 -18.78 -2.98
C PRO A 380 -86.11 -17.68 -3.89
N GLY A 381 -85.98 -18.03 -5.18
CA GLY A 381 -86.56 -17.29 -6.31
C GLY A 381 -85.85 -16.07 -6.93
N LYS A 382 -85.49 -16.19 -8.22
CA LYS A 382 -86.00 -15.31 -9.32
C LYS A 382 -85.54 -15.74 -10.74
N SER A 383 -86.54 -15.97 -11.61
CA SER A 383 -86.60 -15.73 -13.07
C SER A 383 -85.40 -16.02 -14.02
N GLN A 384 -85.59 -17.03 -14.88
CA GLN A 384 -85.09 -17.20 -16.28
C GLN A 384 -85.92 -16.32 -17.27
N PRO A 385 -85.73 -16.31 -18.63
CA PRO A 385 -85.00 -17.23 -19.56
C PRO A 385 -84.17 -16.49 -20.68
N PRO A 386 -83.77 -17.10 -21.84
CA PRO A 386 -83.58 -18.51 -22.25
C PRO A 386 -82.13 -18.85 -22.73
N VAL A 387 -81.95 -20.10 -23.20
CA VAL A 387 -80.69 -20.77 -23.60
C VAL A 387 -80.63 -20.96 -25.14
N PRO A 388 -79.43 -21.06 -25.76
CA PRO A 388 -78.96 -22.33 -26.35
C PRO A 388 -77.50 -22.62 -25.94
N GLU A 389 -77.19 -23.70 -25.24
CA GLU A 389 -77.11 -25.09 -25.70
C GLU A 389 -75.90 -25.34 -26.61
N SER A 390 -74.79 -25.71 -25.98
CA SER A 390 -73.69 -26.45 -26.60
C SER A 390 -73.06 -27.40 -25.58
N THR A 391 -72.68 -28.59 -26.05
CA THR A 391 -72.47 -29.77 -25.21
C THR A 391 -71.00 -29.97 -24.86
N GLU A 392 -70.61 -29.81 -23.59
CA GLU A 392 -69.27 -30.23 -23.10
C GLU A 392 -69.31 -31.56 -22.32
N PRO A 393 -68.33 -32.45 -22.52
CA PRO A 393 -68.30 -33.75 -21.87
C PRO A 393 -67.86 -33.68 -20.39
N TYR A 394 -68.64 -34.34 -19.53
CA TYR A 394 -68.48 -34.38 -18.08
C TYR A 394 -67.19 -35.10 -17.65
N GLN A 395 -66.11 -34.36 -17.34
CA GLN A 395 -64.92 -34.95 -16.71
C GLN A 395 -65.15 -35.20 -15.21
N SER A 396 -64.96 -36.46 -14.81
CA SER A 396 -65.03 -36.90 -13.41
C SER A 396 -63.99 -36.20 -12.54
N GLY A 397 -64.43 -35.19 -11.79
CA GLY A 397 -63.59 -34.35 -10.95
C GLY A 397 -63.01 -35.10 -9.74
N LYS A 398 -61.78 -35.57 -9.86
CA LYS A 398 -61.00 -36.09 -8.72
C LYS A 398 -60.72 -34.92 -7.75
N SER A 399 -61.42 -34.90 -6.62
CA SER A 399 -61.36 -33.82 -5.63
C SER A 399 -59.95 -33.67 -5.04
N ARG A 400 -59.16 -32.75 -5.61
CA ARG A 400 -57.87 -32.33 -5.05
C ARG A 400 -58.12 -31.42 -3.87
N THR A 401 -57.55 -31.77 -2.72
CA THR A 401 -57.64 -30.94 -1.51
C THR A 401 -57.00 -29.57 -1.77
N PRO A 402 -57.59 -28.45 -1.27
CA PRO A 402 -57.08 -27.09 -1.54
C PRO A 402 -55.60 -26.88 -1.18
N SER A 403 -55.10 -27.64 -0.20
CA SER A 403 -53.70 -27.64 0.25
C SER A 403 -52.71 -28.03 -0.87
N GLU A 404 -53.02 -29.05 -1.66
CA GLU A 404 -52.13 -29.56 -2.73
C GLU A 404 -51.91 -28.48 -3.82
N THR A 405 -52.99 -27.81 -4.21
CA THR A 405 -52.97 -26.71 -5.19
C THR A 405 -52.18 -25.50 -4.70
N ALA A 406 -52.24 -25.19 -3.39
CA ALA A 406 -51.47 -24.10 -2.79
C ALA A 406 -49.96 -24.39 -2.82
N ALA A 407 -49.55 -25.60 -2.44
CA ALA A 407 -48.15 -26.03 -2.46
C ALA A 407 -47.54 -26.01 -3.88
N VAL A 408 -48.27 -26.50 -4.89
CA VAL A 408 -47.84 -26.46 -6.29
C VAL A 408 -47.68 -25.02 -6.80
N LYS A 409 -48.64 -24.13 -6.48
CA LYS A 409 -48.58 -22.71 -6.86
C LYS A 409 -47.42 -21.97 -6.18
N MET A 410 -47.07 -22.34 -4.94
CA MET A 410 -45.91 -21.81 -4.23
C MET A 410 -44.60 -22.28 -4.88
N LYS A 411 -44.42 -23.59 -5.15
CA LYS A 411 -43.24 -24.13 -5.85
C LYS A 411 -43.03 -23.46 -7.22
N ALA A 412 -44.09 -23.29 -8.02
CA ALA A 412 -44.02 -22.63 -9.32
C ALA A 412 -43.60 -21.14 -9.23
N ARG A 413 -44.12 -20.41 -8.23
CA ARG A 413 -43.70 -19.02 -7.96
C ARG A 413 -42.22 -18.93 -7.56
N MET A 414 -41.74 -19.84 -6.71
CA MET A 414 -40.34 -19.90 -6.29
C MET A 414 -39.40 -20.22 -7.47
N LYS A 415 -39.73 -21.21 -8.32
CA LYS A 415 -38.93 -21.52 -9.53
C LYS A 415 -38.85 -20.33 -10.49
N LYS A 416 -39.95 -19.61 -10.70
CA LYS A 416 -39.98 -18.37 -11.51
C LYS A 416 -39.18 -17.22 -10.85
N HIS A 417 -39.07 -17.19 -9.52
CA HIS A 417 -38.22 -16.22 -8.82
C HIS A 417 -36.73 -16.58 -8.98
N GLN A 418 -36.36 -17.84 -8.75
CA GLN A 418 -35.00 -18.35 -8.90
C GLN A 418 -34.47 -18.12 -10.33
N GLN A 419 -35.26 -18.44 -11.37
CA GLN A 419 -34.89 -18.18 -12.77
C GLN A 419 -34.60 -16.69 -13.03
N LYS A 420 -35.36 -15.77 -12.42
CA LYS A 420 -35.08 -14.32 -12.52
C LYS A 420 -33.79 -13.92 -11.80
N VAL A 421 -33.50 -14.51 -10.64
CA VAL A 421 -32.24 -14.23 -9.92
C VAL A 421 -31.04 -14.76 -10.71
N ILE A 422 -31.14 -15.96 -11.28
CA ILE A 422 -30.10 -16.53 -12.14
C ILE A 422 -29.90 -15.66 -13.40
N ASP A 423 -30.97 -15.27 -14.10
CA ASP A 423 -30.87 -14.37 -15.27
C ASP A 423 -30.20 -13.03 -14.95
N LEU A 424 -30.50 -12.42 -13.79
CA LEU A 424 -29.82 -11.22 -13.31
C LEU A 424 -28.33 -11.48 -13.02
N LEU A 425 -27.99 -12.58 -12.36
CA LEU A 425 -26.59 -12.97 -12.11
C LEU A 425 -25.84 -13.22 -13.42
N THR A 426 -26.42 -13.96 -14.36
CA THR A 426 -25.85 -14.24 -15.69
C THR A 426 -25.69 -12.97 -16.54
N LYS A 427 -26.45 -11.90 -16.28
CA LYS A 427 -26.26 -10.58 -16.91
C LYS A 427 -25.20 -9.73 -16.21
N SER A 428 -25.10 -9.81 -14.87
CA SER A 428 -24.23 -8.95 -14.06
C SER A 428 -22.94 -9.61 -13.53
N TRP A 429 -22.65 -10.87 -13.89
CA TRP A 429 -21.51 -11.62 -13.34
C TRP A 429 -20.16 -10.92 -13.53
N ARG A 430 -19.95 -10.28 -14.69
CA ARG A 430 -18.71 -9.51 -14.98
C ARG A 430 -18.49 -8.41 -13.96
N SER A 431 -19.52 -7.61 -13.70
CA SER A 431 -19.51 -6.56 -12.69
C SER A 431 -19.25 -7.12 -11.29
N LEU A 432 -19.89 -8.24 -10.95
CA LEU A 432 -19.74 -8.87 -9.64
C LEU A 432 -18.33 -9.44 -9.41
N VAL A 433 -17.77 -10.13 -10.42
CA VAL A 433 -16.39 -10.66 -10.39
C VAL A 433 -15.38 -9.54 -10.23
N LEU A 434 -15.54 -8.43 -10.96
CA LEU A 434 -14.68 -7.26 -10.77
C LEU A 434 -14.77 -6.71 -9.34
N CYS A 435 -15.98 -6.49 -8.81
CA CYS A 435 -16.13 -5.95 -7.46
C CYS A 435 -15.49 -6.88 -6.41
N ILE A 436 -15.64 -8.20 -6.54
CA ILE A 436 -14.98 -9.18 -5.66
C ILE A 436 -13.45 -9.11 -5.80
N ALA A 437 -12.93 -9.07 -7.02
CA ALA A 437 -11.49 -8.94 -7.27
C ALA A 437 -10.91 -7.67 -6.63
N VAL A 438 -11.60 -6.52 -6.77
CA VAL A 438 -11.14 -5.27 -6.16
C VAL A 438 -11.25 -5.29 -4.63
N VAL A 439 -12.23 -5.99 -4.02
CA VAL A 439 -12.23 -6.21 -2.56
C VAL A 439 -11.00 -6.98 -2.10
N ILE A 440 -10.66 -8.08 -2.81
CA ILE A 440 -9.51 -8.93 -2.49
C ILE A 440 -8.19 -8.17 -2.67
N ILE A 441 -8.12 -7.27 -3.65
CA ILE A 441 -6.93 -6.46 -3.95
C ILE A 441 -6.79 -5.26 -3.00
N PHE A 442 -7.89 -4.55 -2.71
CA PHE A 442 -7.85 -3.30 -1.95
C PHE A 442 -7.55 -3.53 -0.47
N LEU A 443 -8.12 -4.56 0.16
CA LEU A 443 -7.95 -4.77 1.60
C LEU A 443 -6.49 -5.02 2.02
N PRO A 444 -5.73 -5.94 1.40
CA PRO A 444 -4.31 -6.12 1.74
C PRO A 444 -3.49 -4.87 1.41
N PHE A 445 -3.68 -4.28 0.22
CA PHE A 445 -2.98 -3.07 -0.20
C PHE A 445 -3.17 -1.91 0.77
N TRP A 446 -4.41 -1.59 1.16
CA TRP A 446 -4.70 -0.52 2.12
C TRP A 446 -4.14 -0.83 3.51
N THR A 447 -4.26 -2.09 3.97
CA THR A 447 -3.78 -2.50 5.30
C THR A 447 -2.25 -2.46 5.39
N GLU A 448 -1.53 -2.98 4.40
CA GLU A 448 -0.06 -2.94 4.36
C GLU A 448 0.46 -1.51 4.24
N ASN A 449 -0.15 -0.66 3.40
CA ASN A 449 0.26 0.74 3.30
C ASN A 449 -0.02 1.52 4.59
N MET A 450 -1.12 1.22 5.30
CA MET A 450 -1.41 1.82 6.61
C MET A 450 -0.39 1.38 7.67
N ILE A 451 -0.08 0.09 7.74
CA ILE A 451 0.93 -0.47 8.66
C ILE A 451 2.32 0.12 8.35
N THR A 452 2.70 0.17 7.06
CA THR A 452 3.96 0.75 6.60
C THR A 452 4.03 2.23 6.96
N ALA A 453 2.98 3.01 6.69
CA ALA A 453 2.96 4.42 7.03
C ALA A 453 3.16 4.66 8.54
N PHE A 454 2.52 3.86 9.41
CA PHE A 454 2.77 3.93 10.86
C PHE A 454 4.22 3.58 11.25
N TYR A 455 4.81 2.51 10.69
CA TYR A 455 6.20 2.14 11.01
C TYR A 455 7.24 3.15 10.50
N PHE A 456 6.98 3.80 9.37
CA PHE A 456 7.92 4.73 8.75
C PHE A 456 7.71 6.20 9.16
N GLN A 457 6.57 6.58 9.75
CA GLN A 457 6.32 7.94 10.26
C GLN A 457 7.34 8.35 11.33
N ASP A 458 7.66 7.44 12.25
CA ASP A 458 8.50 7.70 13.42
C ASP A 458 9.95 7.19 13.23
N LEU A 459 10.34 6.91 11.98
CA LEU A 459 11.64 6.30 11.65
C LEU A 459 12.79 7.32 11.62
N GLU A 460 13.33 7.66 12.79
CA GLU A 460 14.58 8.40 12.89
C GLU A 460 15.81 7.52 12.63
N GLN A 461 16.94 8.12 12.23
CA GLN A 461 18.25 7.43 12.14
C GLN A 461 18.71 6.85 13.49
N THR A 462 18.20 7.40 14.60
CA THR A 462 18.43 6.98 15.98
C THR A 462 17.67 5.70 16.36
N THR A 463 16.75 5.23 15.52
CA THR A 463 15.92 4.04 15.79
C THR A 463 16.80 2.81 16.03
N PRO A 464 16.62 2.04 17.13
CA PRO A 464 17.58 1.01 17.54
C PRO A 464 17.91 -0.05 16.47
N TRP A 465 16.92 -0.50 15.69
CA TRP A 465 17.14 -1.48 14.63
C TRP A 465 17.84 -0.87 13.41
N VAL A 466 17.55 0.40 13.08
CA VAL A 466 18.25 1.16 12.02
C VAL A 466 19.72 1.33 12.40
N LEU A 467 20.02 1.66 13.66
CA LEU A 467 21.38 1.73 14.17
C LEU A 467 22.11 0.37 14.11
N GLN A 468 21.43 -0.74 14.41
CA GLN A 468 22.02 -2.09 14.30
C GLN A 468 22.27 -2.50 12.85
N TRP A 469 21.32 -2.24 11.94
CA TRP A 469 21.49 -2.44 10.51
C TRP A 469 22.65 -1.59 9.96
N PHE A 470 22.68 -0.30 10.30
CA PHE A 470 23.71 0.63 9.86
C PHE A 470 25.09 0.27 10.43
N SER A 471 25.17 -0.13 11.70
CA SER A 471 26.42 -0.59 12.31
C SER A 471 26.94 -1.86 11.63
N CYS A 472 26.07 -2.78 11.19
CA CYS A 472 26.48 -3.94 10.42
C CYS A 472 27.13 -3.53 9.08
N ILE A 473 26.52 -2.60 8.34
CA ILE A 473 27.08 -2.04 7.09
C ILE A 473 28.42 -1.33 7.34
N ALA A 474 28.50 -0.52 8.41
CA ALA A 474 29.70 0.22 8.80
C ALA A 474 30.87 -0.66 9.32
N ASN A 475 30.59 -1.94 9.62
CA ASN A 475 31.60 -2.97 9.93
C ASN A 475 31.98 -3.81 8.70
N GLY A 476 31.54 -3.42 7.50
CA GLY A 476 31.82 -4.15 6.26
C GLY A 476 30.91 -5.35 5.98
N GLY A 477 29.90 -5.60 6.82
CA GLY A 477 28.91 -6.65 6.59
C GLY A 477 28.08 -6.38 5.34
N THR A 478 27.80 -7.42 4.56
CA THR A 478 27.06 -7.32 3.29
C THR A 478 25.58 -6.97 3.50
N GLN A 479 24.91 -6.45 2.48
CA GLN A 479 23.47 -6.16 2.50
C GLN A 479 22.62 -7.35 3.01
N GLN A 480 22.95 -8.57 2.58
CA GLN A 480 22.23 -9.78 2.95
C GLN A 480 22.49 -10.23 4.40
N GLU A 481 23.68 -9.94 4.95
CA GLU A 481 23.96 -10.18 6.37
C GLU A 481 23.22 -9.17 7.25
N CYS A 482 23.24 -7.90 6.86
CA CYS A 482 22.65 -6.81 7.62
C CYS A 482 21.11 -6.76 7.51
N TYR A 483 20.53 -7.28 6.41
CA TYR A 483 19.08 -7.49 6.24
C TYR A 483 18.42 -8.14 7.47
N LYS A 484 19.10 -9.08 8.13
CA LYS A 484 18.60 -9.79 9.32
C LYS A 484 18.26 -8.87 10.50
N ASN A 485 18.86 -7.68 10.57
CA ASN A 485 18.56 -6.67 11.58
C ASN A 485 17.29 -5.85 11.23
N ALA A 486 16.91 -5.81 9.94
CA ALA A 486 15.76 -5.07 9.42
C ALA A 486 14.52 -5.96 9.19
N GLU A 487 14.69 -7.26 8.92
CA GLU A 487 13.63 -8.21 8.54
C GLU A 487 12.40 -8.21 9.47
N GLY A 488 12.59 -8.06 10.79
CA GLY A 488 11.48 -8.00 11.75
C GLY A 488 10.74 -6.66 11.84
N HIS A 489 11.20 -5.63 11.11
CA HIS A 489 10.73 -4.23 11.21
C HIS A 489 10.22 -3.65 9.88
N ILE A 490 10.45 -4.36 8.77
CA ILE A 490 9.96 -3.99 7.43
C ILE A 490 8.88 -4.99 6.98
N PRO A 491 7.94 -4.62 6.09
CA PRO A 491 6.99 -5.56 5.50
C PRO A 491 7.70 -6.78 4.91
N SER A 492 7.17 -7.98 5.14
CA SER A 492 7.81 -9.18 4.61
C SER A 492 7.70 -9.20 3.08
N PHE A 493 8.65 -9.86 2.42
CA PHE A 493 8.61 -10.03 0.96
C PHE A 493 7.30 -10.70 0.48
N GLY A 494 6.69 -11.55 1.31
CA GLY A 494 5.39 -12.16 1.04
C GLY A 494 4.25 -11.15 1.06
N ASP A 495 4.24 -10.24 2.05
CA ASP A 495 3.24 -9.16 2.14
C ASP A 495 3.34 -8.25 0.93
N SER A 496 4.56 -7.77 0.61
CA SER A 496 4.78 -6.90 -0.55
C SER A 496 4.39 -7.52 -1.89
N ILE A 497 4.45 -8.85 -2.05
CA ILE A 497 3.87 -9.55 -3.22
C ILE A 497 2.33 -9.53 -3.20
N ILE A 498 1.69 -9.65 -2.04
CA ILE A 498 0.23 -9.58 -1.92
C ILE A 498 -0.25 -8.15 -2.20
N SER A 499 0.40 -7.12 -1.64
CA SER A 499 0.13 -5.71 -1.96
C SER A 499 0.37 -5.39 -3.44
N LEU A 500 1.33 -6.06 -4.11
CA LEU A 500 1.57 -5.91 -5.54
C LEU A 500 0.34 -6.21 -6.42
N ALA A 501 -0.62 -6.99 -5.92
CA ALA A 501 -1.85 -7.28 -6.64
C ALA A 501 -2.62 -6.01 -7.09
N HIS A 502 -2.45 -4.86 -6.41
CA HIS A 502 -3.04 -3.58 -6.84
C HIS A 502 -2.60 -3.14 -8.24
N VAL A 503 -1.36 -3.45 -8.63
CA VAL A 503 -0.81 -3.12 -9.95
C VAL A 503 -1.52 -3.90 -11.06
N THR A 504 -2.20 -5.00 -10.75
CA THR A 504 -2.89 -5.86 -11.74
C THR A 504 -4.29 -5.40 -12.12
N ILE A 505 -4.85 -4.36 -11.46
CA ILE A 505 -6.27 -3.99 -11.62
C ILE A 505 -6.63 -3.59 -13.07
N GLY A 506 -5.74 -2.90 -13.79
CA GLY A 506 -5.93 -2.62 -15.23
C GLY A 506 -5.95 -3.87 -16.13
N SER A 507 -5.19 -4.90 -15.77
CA SER A 507 -5.22 -6.21 -16.45
C SER A 507 -6.54 -6.94 -16.17
N PHE A 508 -7.05 -6.89 -14.94
CA PHE A 508 -8.38 -7.44 -14.60
C PHE A 508 -9.52 -6.72 -15.33
N ILE A 509 -9.46 -5.40 -15.48
CA ILE A 509 -10.42 -4.62 -16.29
C ILE A 509 -10.47 -5.15 -17.73
N PHE A 510 -9.31 -5.35 -18.35
CA PHE A 510 -9.21 -5.91 -19.71
C PHE A 510 -9.78 -7.32 -19.81
N LEU A 511 -9.40 -8.23 -18.90
CA LEU A 511 -9.86 -9.62 -18.93
C LEU A 511 -11.39 -9.73 -18.78
N VAL A 512 -11.99 -8.91 -17.92
CA VAL A 512 -13.45 -8.97 -17.66
C VAL A 512 -14.27 -8.24 -18.75
N PHE A 513 -13.81 -7.08 -19.22
CA PHE A 513 -14.57 -6.22 -20.14
C PHE A 513 -13.94 -6.10 -21.53
N GLY A 514 -12.64 -5.81 -21.62
CA GLY A 514 -11.91 -5.61 -22.87
C GLY A 514 -11.96 -6.82 -23.83
N VAL A 515 -11.88 -8.05 -23.32
CA VAL A 515 -12.02 -9.27 -24.14
C VAL A 515 -13.32 -9.28 -24.95
N SER A 516 -14.42 -8.76 -24.39
CA SER A 516 -15.73 -8.69 -25.07
C SER A 516 -15.84 -7.62 -26.17
N MET A 517 -14.79 -6.82 -26.36
CA MET A 517 -14.69 -5.74 -27.35
C MET A 517 -13.71 -6.08 -28.48
N ILE A 518 -12.95 -7.19 -28.37
CA ILE A 518 -12.00 -7.62 -29.40
C ILE A 518 -12.69 -7.83 -30.76
N ASP A 519 -13.93 -8.33 -30.78
CA ASP A 519 -14.66 -8.53 -32.03
C ASP A 519 -15.19 -7.20 -32.64
N ASP A 520 -15.49 -6.19 -31.81
CA ASP A 520 -15.79 -4.83 -32.27
C ASP A 520 -14.53 -4.22 -32.96
N TRP A 521 -13.34 -4.47 -32.39
CA TRP A 521 -12.06 -4.07 -33.00
C TRP A 521 -11.73 -4.81 -34.30
N LYS A 522 -11.97 -6.13 -34.38
CA LYS A 522 -11.79 -6.89 -35.62
C LYS A 522 -12.71 -6.38 -36.73
N GLU A 523 -13.93 -5.99 -36.39
CA GLU A 523 -14.89 -5.38 -37.32
C GLU A 523 -14.41 -4.00 -37.78
N LEU A 524 -14.00 -3.13 -36.86
CA LEU A 524 -13.45 -1.80 -37.17
C LEU A 524 -12.19 -1.85 -38.06
N LEU A 525 -11.32 -2.85 -37.86
CA LEU A 525 -10.08 -3.04 -38.60
C LEU A 525 -10.24 -3.86 -39.89
N GLY A 526 -11.46 -4.29 -40.25
CA GLY A 526 -11.70 -5.13 -41.43
C GLY A 526 -11.07 -6.53 -41.36
N LEU A 527 -10.72 -7.01 -40.16
CA LEU A 527 -10.14 -8.34 -39.91
C LEU A 527 -11.22 -9.43 -39.75
N LYS A 528 -12.48 -9.02 -39.58
CA LYS A 528 -13.65 -9.91 -39.51
C LYS A 528 -14.10 -10.24 -40.94
N LYS A 529 -13.71 -11.43 -41.40
CA LYS A 529 -14.14 -12.02 -42.68
C LYS A 529 -15.59 -12.49 -42.63
#